data_AF-A0A497AHC6-F1
#
_entry.id   AF-A0A497AHC6-F1
#
_cell.length_a   1.000
_cell.length_b   1.000
_cell.length_c   1.000
_cell.angle_alpha   90.00
_cell.angle_beta   90.00
_cell.angle_gamma   90.00
#
_symmetry.space_group_name_H-M   'P 1'
#
loop_
_entity.id
_entity.type
_entity.pdbx_description
1 polymer ?
#
loop_
_entity_poly.entity_id
_entity_poly.type
_entity_poly.pdbx_seq_one_letter_code
_entity_poly.pdbx_strand_id
1 'polypeptide(L)'
;MPPTPTFNALHQTLTARYDLEELRTLCAQLGVPYDDLRGEGRSARARELILRMQRRDRLDELVAAIAPDAPPASARGQAAPPVRPASPTGPIRERWALLVGVDHYQDPAVPTLKYCVNDVLALERALKELGYTVVTLRDDADDSQWQPTRNNVEARLALLCQSVQPDDLLLVHFACHGHLAQGAPVLVMQDTHITTPAILTRQSLPLVEVERQMRGSQARRLVLTLDACHTGVEMGRDLTDPQFIHNVYELAEGFALIAASTAQQIAQEWREKEHGVFTYHLLEGLSGKADRAGKGFVTVDDLKTHVLDGLRRWNVTHSGVLQEPTVRSEGMGDIILA
;
A
#
# COMPACT_ATOMS: atom_id res chain seq x y z
N MET A 1 -17.47 18.81 -29.89
CA MET A 1 -17.56 17.49 -29.23
C MET A 1 -18.98 16.97 -29.42
N PRO A 2 -19.18 15.72 -29.86
CA PRO A 2 -20.50 15.12 -29.82
C PRO A 2 -20.98 15.04 -28.34
N PRO A 3 -22.29 15.14 -28.08
CA PRO A 3 -22.83 15.08 -26.72
C PRO A 3 -22.52 13.72 -26.08
N THR A 4 -22.10 13.72 -24.80
CA THR A 4 -21.91 12.50 -24.02
C THR A 4 -23.22 11.69 -24.02
N PRO A 5 -23.21 10.41 -24.40
CA PRO A 5 -24.43 9.61 -24.47
C PRO A 5 -25.13 9.55 -23.11
N THR A 6 -26.45 9.66 -23.10
CA THR A 6 -27.22 9.55 -21.86
C THR A 6 -27.14 8.13 -21.30
N PHE A 7 -27.31 7.99 -19.97
CA PHE A 7 -27.30 6.70 -19.28
C PHE A 7 -28.20 5.65 -19.97
N ASN A 8 -29.41 6.05 -20.37
CA ASN A 8 -30.36 5.17 -21.05
C ASN A 8 -29.88 4.73 -22.43
N ALA A 9 -29.21 5.61 -23.18
CA ALA A 9 -28.64 5.27 -24.48
C ALA A 9 -27.49 4.26 -24.35
N LEU A 10 -26.63 4.41 -23.34
CA LEU A 10 -25.57 3.45 -23.02
C LEU A 10 -26.15 2.09 -22.63
N HIS A 11 -27.15 2.09 -21.74
CA HIS A 11 -27.79 0.86 -21.29
C HIS A 11 -28.49 0.12 -22.42
N GLN A 12 -29.21 0.84 -23.29
CA GLN A 12 -29.84 0.27 -24.47
C GLN A 12 -28.80 -0.30 -25.45
N THR A 13 -27.69 0.40 -25.66
CA THR A 13 -26.61 -0.06 -26.55
C THR A 13 -25.98 -1.36 -26.03
N LEU A 14 -25.63 -1.40 -24.74
CA LEU A 14 -25.04 -2.59 -24.11
C LEU A 14 -26.00 -3.77 -24.12
N THR A 15 -27.26 -3.55 -23.79
CA THR A 15 -28.25 -4.64 -23.76
C THR A 15 -28.70 -5.09 -25.14
N ALA A 16 -28.58 -4.27 -26.18
CA ALA A 16 -28.91 -4.67 -27.55
C ALA A 16 -27.77 -5.38 -28.28
N ARG A 17 -26.51 -5.00 -28.01
CA ARG A 17 -25.35 -5.44 -28.81
C ARG A 17 -24.43 -6.45 -28.13
N TYR A 18 -24.54 -6.63 -26.81
CA TYR A 18 -23.63 -7.49 -26.06
C TYR A 18 -24.43 -8.54 -25.29
N ASP A 19 -24.07 -9.81 -25.41
CA ASP A 19 -24.52 -10.86 -24.51
C ASP A 19 -23.74 -10.87 -23.18
N LEU A 20 -23.96 -11.87 -22.32
CA LEU A 20 -23.29 -11.94 -21.02
C LEU A 20 -21.77 -12.20 -21.11
N GLU A 21 -21.32 -12.99 -22.08
CA GLU A 21 -19.89 -13.27 -22.27
C GLU A 21 -19.17 -12.11 -22.98
N GLU A 22 -19.85 -11.45 -23.91
CA GLU A 22 -19.37 -10.24 -24.55
C GLU A 22 -19.29 -9.08 -23.55
N LEU A 23 -20.26 -8.95 -22.62
CA LEU A 23 -20.16 -8.00 -21.51
C LEU A 23 -19.00 -8.33 -20.56
N ARG A 24 -18.75 -9.61 -20.28
CA ARG A 24 -17.59 -10.04 -19.49
C ARG A 24 -16.28 -9.64 -20.17
N THR A 25 -16.19 -9.84 -21.48
CA THR A 25 -15.04 -9.43 -22.29
C THR A 25 -14.86 -7.91 -22.29
N LEU A 26 -15.94 -7.14 -22.46
CA LEU A 26 -15.91 -5.68 -22.38
C LEU A 26 -15.45 -5.20 -21.00
N CYS A 27 -15.91 -5.84 -19.92
CA CYS A 27 -15.46 -5.53 -18.57
C CYS A 27 -13.96 -5.79 -18.39
N ALA A 28 -13.44 -6.89 -18.93
CA ALA A 28 -12.00 -7.18 -18.91
C ALA A 28 -11.19 -6.10 -19.65
N GLN A 29 -11.66 -5.63 -20.81
CA GLN A 29 -11.02 -4.54 -21.57
C GLN A 29 -11.00 -3.23 -20.78
N LEU A 30 -12.04 -2.95 -20.00
CA LEU A 30 -12.15 -1.75 -19.17
C LEU A 30 -11.48 -1.90 -17.78
N GLY A 31 -10.84 -3.04 -17.49
CA GLY A 31 -10.23 -3.30 -16.18
C GLY A 31 -11.26 -3.38 -15.05
N VAL A 32 -12.48 -3.85 -15.36
CA VAL A 32 -13.58 -4.04 -14.43
C VAL A 32 -13.75 -5.53 -14.15
N PRO A 33 -13.64 -5.99 -12.90
CA PRO A 33 -13.96 -7.38 -12.55
C PRO A 33 -15.45 -7.62 -12.81
N TYR A 34 -15.77 -8.47 -13.79
CA TYR A 34 -17.16 -8.71 -14.19
C TYR A 34 -17.99 -9.33 -13.07
N ASP A 35 -17.39 -10.22 -12.29
CA ASP A 35 -18.09 -10.97 -11.23
C ASP A 35 -18.52 -10.05 -10.07
N ASP A 36 -17.83 -8.92 -9.86
CA ASP A 36 -18.17 -7.88 -8.88
C ASP A 36 -19.40 -7.05 -9.24
N LEU A 37 -19.89 -7.12 -10.49
CA LEU A 37 -21.06 -6.36 -10.90
C LEU A 37 -22.31 -6.93 -10.20
N ARG A 38 -23.10 -6.06 -9.56
CA ARG A 38 -24.33 -6.47 -8.87
C ARG A 38 -25.46 -6.80 -9.85
N GLY A 39 -26.28 -7.77 -9.46
CA GLY A 39 -27.49 -8.18 -10.19
C GLY A 39 -27.26 -9.32 -11.17
N GLU A 40 -28.35 -10.02 -11.49
CA GLU A 40 -28.34 -11.17 -12.39
C GLU A 40 -28.89 -10.80 -13.77
N GLY A 41 -28.25 -11.36 -14.81
CA GLY A 41 -28.65 -11.13 -16.19
C GLY A 41 -28.08 -9.85 -16.82
N ARG A 42 -28.16 -9.81 -18.16
CA ARG A 42 -27.50 -8.82 -19.02
C ARG A 42 -27.88 -7.37 -18.66
N SER A 43 -29.16 -7.12 -18.44
CA SER A 43 -29.68 -5.77 -18.16
C SER A 43 -29.15 -5.22 -16.84
N ALA A 44 -29.09 -6.04 -15.80
CA ALA A 44 -28.59 -5.64 -14.49
C ALA A 44 -27.08 -5.41 -14.53
N ARG A 45 -26.33 -6.32 -15.17
CA ARG A 45 -24.87 -6.21 -15.33
C ARG A 45 -24.46 -4.99 -16.16
N ALA A 46 -25.14 -4.71 -17.27
CA ALA A 46 -24.90 -3.51 -18.08
C ALA A 46 -25.18 -2.22 -17.29
N ARG A 47 -26.23 -2.21 -16.46
CA ARG A 47 -26.56 -1.06 -15.61
C ARG A 47 -25.47 -0.80 -14.57
N GLU A 48 -25.01 -1.84 -13.88
CA GLU A 48 -23.96 -1.71 -12.87
C GLU A 48 -22.62 -1.29 -13.49
N LEU A 49 -22.29 -1.79 -14.68
CA LEU A 49 -21.08 -1.38 -15.41
C LEU A 49 -21.09 0.14 -15.66
N ILE A 50 -22.18 0.69 -16.20
CA ILE A 50 -22.31 2.13 -16.45
C ILE A 50 -22.17 2.92 -15.14
N LEU A 51 -22.86 2.49 -14.08
CA LEU A 51 -22.79 3.17 -12.77
C LEU A 51 -21.37 3.12 -12.19
N ARG A 52 -20.65 2.00 -12.34
CA ARG A 52 -19.27 1.86 -11.85
C ARG A 52 -18.30 2.74 -12.64
N MET A 53 -18.47 2.83 -13.96
CA MET A 53 -17.68 3.75 -14.80
C MET A 53 -17.96 5.21 -14.47
N GLN A 54 -19.23 5.57 -14.24
CA GLN A 54 -19.60 6.91 -13.82
C GLN A 54 -19.03 7.28 -12.44
N ARG A 55 -19.07 6.38 -11.45
CA ARG A 55 -18.48 6.61 -10.11
C ARG A 55 -16.97 6.80 -10.13
N ARG A 56 -16.30 6.27 -11.16
CA ARG A 56 -14.84 6.36 -11.32
C ARG A 56 -14.41 7.43 -12.32
N ASP A 57 -15.35 8.23 -12.83
CA ASP A 57 -15.11 9.26 -13.87
C ASP A 57 -14.48 8.69 -15.17
N ARG A 58 -14.88 7.46 -15.54
CA ARG A 58 -14.37 6.72 -16.71
C ARG A 58 -15.47 6.44 -17.75
N LEU A 59 -16.49 7.28 -17.80
CA LEU A 59 -17.62 7.08 -18.72
C LEU A 59 -17.20 7.19 -20.19
N ASP A 60 -16.24 8.07 -20.49
CA ASP A 60 -15.71 8.27 -21.84
C ASP A 60 -15.01 7.02 -22.40
N GLU A 61 -14.35 6.23 -21.53
CA GLU A 61 -13.73 4.97 -21.93
C GLU A 61 -14.77 3.92 -22.33
N LEU A 62 -15.88 3.84 -21.58
CA LEU A 62 -17.00 2.96 -21.91
C LEU A 62 -17.66 3.39 -23.23
N VAL A 63 -17.86 4.70 -23.44
CA VAL A 63 -18.40 5.26 -24.69
C VAL A 63 -17.50 4.91 -25.87
N ALA A 64 -16.19 5.06 -25.72
CA ALA A 64 -15.21 4.73 -26.76
C ALA A 64 -15.15 3.23 -27.08
N ALA A 65 -15.37 2.37 -26.07
CA ALA A 65 -15.34 0.92 -26.23
C ALA A 65 -16.57 0.35 -26.96
N ILE A 66 -17.72 1.02 -26.87
CA ILE A 66 -18.99 0.55 -27.49
C ILE A 66 -19.33 1.25 -28.81
N ALA A 67 -18.49 2.17 -29.29
CA ALA A 67 -18.71 2.89 -30.54
C ALA A 67 -18.79 1.93 -31.76
N PRO A 68 -19.67 2.19 -32.75
CA PRO A 68 -19.91 1.28 -33.88
C PRO A 68 -18.68 1.05 -34.79
N ASP A 69 -17.77 2.02 -34.88
CA ASP A 69 -16.53 1.92 -35.67
C ASP A 69 -15.30 1.54 -34.82
N ALA A 70 -15.51 0.97 -33.62
CA ALA A 70 -14.39 0.42 -32.84
C ALA A 70 -13.77 -0.76 -33.62
N PRO A 71 -12.46 -0.73 -33.96
CA PRO A 71 -11.84 -1.82 -34.71
C PRO A 71 -12.02 -3.16 -33.98
N PRO A 72 -12.21 -4.29 -34.70
CA PRO A 72 -12.37 -5.60 -34.08
C PRO A 72 -11.19 -5.90 -33.15
N ALA A 73 -11.45 -6.64 -32.07
CA ALA A 73 -10.51 -6.88 -30.97
C ALA A 73 -9.16 -7.50 -31.40
N SER A 74 -9.06 -8.05 -32.60
CA SER A 74 -7.82 -8.57 -33.20
C SER A 74 -6.92 -7.49 -33.82
N ALA A 75 -7.40 -6.27 -34.05
CA ALA A 75 -6.70 -5.19 -34.75
C ALA A 75 -6.19 -4.05 -33.85
N ARG A 76 -6.53 -4.04 -32.54
CA ARG A 76 -5.95 -3.13 -31.53
C ARG A 76 -4.68 -3.69 -30.86
N GLY A 77 -4.08 -4.73 -31.45
CA GLY A 77 -2.74 -5.21 -31.14
C GLY A 77 -1.62 -4.24 -31.56
N GLN A 78 -1.82 -2.92 -31.44
CA GLN A 78 -0.73 -1.99 -31.22
C GLN A 78 -0.68 -1.76 -29.72
N ALA A 79 0.15 -2.61 -29.12
CA ALA A 79 0.55 -2.55 -27.74
C ALA A 79 0.82 -1.08 -27.34
N ALA A 80 0.24 -0.64 -26.21
CA ALA A 80 1.05 0.17 -25.30
C ALA A 80 2.45 -0.47 -25.28
N PRO A 81 3.56 0.29 -25.39
CA PRO A 81 4.90 -0.26 -25.53
C PRO A 81 4.97 -1.49 -24.64
N PRO A 82 5.31 -2.69 -25.20
CA PRO A 82 5.08 -3.93 -24.48
C PRO A 82 5.56 -3.69 -23.06
N VAL A 83 4.68 -3.87 -22.08
CA VAL A 83 5.17 -4.25 -20.76
C VAL A 83 5.93 -5.51 -21.10
N ARG A 84 7.24 -5.37 -21.32
CA ARG A 84 8.14 -6.48 -21.59
C ARG A 84 7.72 -7.49 -20.54
N PRO A 85 7.44 -8.77 -20.87
CA PRO A 85 7.28 -9.76 -19.82
C PRO A 85 8.47 -9.54 -18.92
N ALA A 86 8.19 -9.05 -17.70
CA ALA A 86 9.23 -8.53 -16.85
C ALA A 86 10.20 -9.68 -16.72
N SER A 87 11.45 -9.50 -17.16
CA SER A 87 12.44 -10.58 -17.09
C SER A 87 12.39 -11.09 -15.66
N PRO A 88 12.33 -12.41 -15.42
CA PRO A 88 12.17 -12.94 -14.06
C PRO A 88 13.12 -12.18 -13.15
N THR A 89 12.56 -11.55 -12.12
CA THR A 89 13.26 -10.76 -11.12
C THR A 89 14.50 -11.48 -10.68
N GLY A 90 15.70 -10.93 -10.92
CA GLY A 90 16.91 -11.50 -10.29
C GLY A 90 16.80 -11.39 -8.76
N PRO A 91 17.70 -12.03 -7.98
CA PRO A 91 17.73 -11.84 -6.53
C PRO A 91 17.78 -10.35 -6.16
N ILE A 92 17.31 -10.00 -4.95
CA ILE A 92 17.31 -8.61 -4.47
C ILE A 92 18.74 -8.06 -4.59
N ARG A 93 18.92 -7.06 -5.44
CA ARG A 93 20.23 -6.46 -5.73
C ARG A 93 20.61 -5.46 -4.66
N GLU A 94 19.75 -4.45 -4.45
CA GLU A 94 19.92 -3.41 -3.42
C GLU A 94 18.65 -3.29 -2.59
N ARG A 95 18.82 -2.85 -1.33
CA ARG A 95 17.71 -2.63 -0.40
C ARG A 95 17.68 -1.15 -0.02
N TRP A 96 16.54 -0.51 -0.20
CA TRP A 96 16.33 0.90 0.08
C TRP A 96 15.23 1.06 1.13
N ALA A 97 15.42 1.99 2.05
CA ALA A 97 14.40 2.32 3.05
C ALA A 97 14.18 3.83 3.17
N LEU A 98 12.91 4.23 3.25
CA LEU A 98 12.49 5.55 3.75
C LEU A 98 11.78 5.36 5.09
N LEU A 99 12.28 6.00 6.14
CA LEU A 99 11.69 5.95 7.49
C LEU A 99 11.23 7.34 7.89
N VAL A 100 10.01 7.47 8.38
CA VAL A 100 9.40 8.75 8.78
C VAL A 100 8.83 8.61 10.18
N GLY A 101 9.39 9.35 11.15
CA GLY A 101 8.93 9.38 12.54
C GLY A 101 8.48 10.79 12.94
N VAL A 102 7.29 10.93 13.51
CA VAL A 102 6.73 12.23 13.93
C VAL A 102 6.19 12.16 15.35
N ASP A 103 6.93 12.70 16.31
CA ASP A 103 6.50 12.83 17.71
C ASP A 103 5.77 14.15 17.96
N HIS A 104 6.29 15.26 17.47
CA HIS A 104 5.76 16.61 17.70
C HIS A 104 5.18 17.22 16.43
N TYR A 105 4.04 17.90 16.58
CA TYR A 105 3.28 18.50 15.50
C TYR A 105 3.18 20.02 15.69
N GLN A 106 3.16 20.76 14.58
CA GLN A 106 3.05 22.22 14.60
C GLN A 106 1.65 22.68 15.01
N ASP A 107 0.61 21.92 14.64
CA ASP A 107 -0.76 22.20 15.08
C ASP A 107 -0.95 21.71 16.53
N PRO A 108 -1.22 22.59 17.50
CA PRO A 108 -1.42 22.21 18.89
C PRO A 108 -2.67 21.35 19.13
N ALA A 109 -3.56 21.23 18.14
CA ALA A 109 -4.70 20.32 18.21
C ALA A 109 -4.31 18.85 18.02
N VAL A 110 -3.13 18.55 17.47
CA VAL A 110 -2.63 17.19 17.29
C VAL A 110 -1.87 16.75 18.55
N PRO A 111 -2.28 15.67 19.22
CA PRO A 111 -1.56 15.15 20.38
C PRO A 111 -0.14 14.70 20.02
N THR A 112 0.83 15.00 20.89
CA THR A 112 2.21 14.52 20.73
C THR A 112 2.32 13.03 20.97
N LEU A 113 3.17 12.36 20.19
CA LEU A 113 3.65 11.00 20.43
C LEU A 113 5.04 11.08 21.10
N LYS A 114 5.55 9.96 21.62
CA LYS A 114 6.79 9.91 22.42
C LYS A 114 7.88 9.05 21.82
N TYR A 115 7.51 8.07 20.99
CA TYR A 115 8.43 7.01 20.57
C TYR A 115 8.59 6.87 19.06
N CYS A 116 7.89 7.66 18.23
CA CYS A 116 8.01 7.55 16.78
C CYS A 116 9.42 7.87 16.29
N VAL A 117 10.11 8.84 16.89
CA VAL A 117 11.51 9.13 16.58
C VAL A 117 12.42 7.97 17.02
N ASN A 118 12.18 7.40 18.20
CA ASN A 118 12.97 6.26 18.69
C ASN A 118 12.77 5.01 17.82
N ASP A 119 11.53 4.77 17.38
CA ASP A 119 11.12 3.69 16.48
C ASP A 119 11.90 3.74 15.17
N VAL A 120 11.93 4.90 14.49
CA VAL A 120 12.65 5.02 13.22
C VAL A 120 14.16 5.00 13.37
N LEU A 121 14.70 5.47 14.51
CA LEU A 121 16.13 5.36 14.79
C LEU A 121 16.57 3.91 15.07
N ALA A 122 15.74 3.13 15.76
CA ALA A 122 16.01 1.71 15.98
C ALA A 122 15.89 0.93 14.66
N LEU A 123 14.88 1.21 13.84
CA LEU A 123 14.72 0.62 12.51
C LEU A 123 15.88 0.99 11.59
N GLU A 124 16.34 2.23 11.61
CA GLU A 124 17.49 2.67 10.82
C GLU A 124 18.73 1.83 11.12
N ARG A 125 19.03 1.58 12.40
CA ARG A 125 20.18 0.76 12.81
C ARG A 125 20.02 -0.68 12.32
N ALA A 126 18.87 -1.30 12.60
CA ALA A 126 18.59 -2.68 12.22
C ALA A 126 18.65 -2.88 10.69
N LEU A 127 18.02 -1.98 9.92
CA LEU A 127 18.02 -2.08 8.46
C LEU A 127 19.41 -1.83 7.87
N LYS A 128 20.21 -0.92 8.42
CA LYS A 128 21.61 -0.74 8.00
C LYS A 128 22.45 -1.99 8.24
N GLU A 129 22.25 -2.68 9.35
CA GLU A 129 22.92 -3.97 9.63
C GLU A 129 22.51 -5.06 8.61
N LEU A 130 21.27 -5.00 8.12
CA LEU A 130 20.75 -5.86 7.03
C LEU A 130 21.14 -5.37 5.61
N GLY A 131 22.00 -4.34 5.51
CA GLY A 131 22.52 -3.85 4.23
C GLY A 131 21.59 -2.89 3.48
N TYR A 132 20.62 -2.27 4.15
CA TYR A 132 19.77 -1.25 3.53
C TYR A 132 20.51 0.09 3.42
N THR A 133 20.29 0.79 2.30
CA THR A 133 20.48 2.23 2.21
C THR A 133 19.24 2.93 2.78
N VAL A 134 19.40 3.57 3.94
CA VAL A 134 18.29 4.14 4.71
C VAL A 134 18.30 5.67 4.65
N VAL A 135 17.14 6.26 4.39
CA VAL A 135 16.83 7.68 4.52
C VAL A 135 15.82 7.85 5.66
N THR A 136 16.16 8.64 6.67
CA THR A 136 15.31 8.85 7.86
C THR A 136 14.90 10.32 7.97
N LEU A 137 13.60 10.59 8.15
CA LEU A 137 13.06 11.91 8.49
C LEU A 137 12.47 11.87 9.90
N ARG A 138 12.79 12.88 10.71
CA ARG A 138 12.44 12.96 12.15
C ARG A 138 12.17 14.39 12.55
N ASP A 139 11.15 14.63 13.36
CA ASP A 139 10.78 15.98 13.80
C ASP A 139 11.82 16.63 14.72
N ASP A 140 12.72 15.83 15.30
CA ASP A 140 13.86 16.26 16.10
C ASP A 140 15.14 16.57 15.29
N ALA A 141 15.08 16.48 13.95
CA ALA A 141 16.25 16.72 13.12
C ALA A 141 16.66 18.21 13.12
N ASP A 142 17.95 18.47 13.37
CA ASP A 142 18.54 19.81 13.39
C ASP A 142 18.36 20.55 12.05
N ASP A 143 18.53 19.84 10.94
CA ASP A 143 18.35 20.40 9.61
C ASP A 143 16.93 20.16 9.11
N SER A 144 16.23 21.27 8.81
CA SER A 144 14.87 21.30 8.30
C SER A 144 14.61 20.41 7.08
N GLN A 145 15.63 20.07 6.27
CA GLN A 145 15.46 19.16 5.12
C GLN A 145 15.20 17.69 5.51
N TRP A 146 15.48 17.35 6.78
CA TRP A 146 15.26 16.02 7.36
C TRP A 146 14.06 15.99 8.29
N GLN A 147 13.37 17.12 8.46
CA GLN A 147 12.12 17.17 9.19
C GLN A 147 10.98 16.57 8.36
N PRO A 148 10.03 15.84 8.97
CA PRO A 148 8.98 15.09 8.30
C PRO A 148 7.78 16.00 7.98
N THR A 149 8.07 17.08 7.24
CA THR A 149 7.04 17.87 6.58
C THR A 149 6.51 17.11 5.37
N ARG A 150 5.27 17.36 4.96
CA ARG A 150 4.70 16.72 3.77
C ARG A 150 5.60 16.85 2.54
N ASN A 151 6.10 18.06 2.29
CA ASN A 151 6.95 18.34 1.13
C ASN A 151 8.26 17.55 1.18
N ASN A 152 8.90 17.46 2.35
CA ASN A 152 10.16 16.72 2.48
C ASN A 152 9.94 15.22 2.28
N VAL A 153 8.86 14.65 2.84
CA VAL A 153 8.51 13.24 2.66
C VAL A 153 8.25 12.93 1.19
N GLU A 154 7.41 13.71 0.51
CA GLU A 154 7.13 13.53 -0.92
C GLU A 154 8.41 13.66 -1.77
N ALA A 155 9.26 14.66 -1.48
CA ALA A 155 10.50 14.86 -2.21
C ALA A 155 11.49 13.69 -2.02
N ARG A 156 11.66 13.19 -0.80
CA ARG A 156 12.57 12.07 -0.51
C ARG A 156 12.05 10.76 -1.09
N LEU A 157 10.75 10.51 -1.02
CA LEU A 157 10.14 9.36 -1.66
C LEU A 157 10.33 9.42 -3.18
N ALA A 158 10.08 10.57 -3.81
CA ALA A 158 10.29 10.75 -5.24
C ALA A 158 11.75 10.53 -5.67
N LEU A 159 12.73 11.00 -4.89
CA LEU A 159 14.16 10.79 -5.16
C LEU A 159 14.56 9.31 -5.02
N LEU A 160 14.04 8.62 -4.01
CA LEU A 160 14.26 7.18 -3.85
C LEU A 160 13.64 6.39 -5.01
N CYS A 161 12.39 6.67 -5.37
CA CYS A 161 11.70 6.04 -6.49
C CYS A 161 12.43 6.22 -7.84
N GLN A 162 13.17 7.33 -8.01
CA GLN A 162 14.02 7.57 -9.18
C GLN A 162 15.35 6.81 -9.15
N SER A 163 15.82 6.44 -7.95
CA SER A 163 17.13 5.79 -7.75
C SER A 163 17.03 4.27 -7.84
N VAL A 164 15.90 3.69 -7.40
CA VAL A 164 15.69 2.23 -7.38
C VAL A 164 15.63 1.62 -8.78
N GLN A 165 16.13 0.40 -8.90
CA GLN A 165 16.11 -0.41 -10.12
C GLN A 165 15.12 -1.58 -10.04
N PRO A 166 14.79 -2.26 -11.15
CA PRO A 166 13.79 -3.34 -11.18
C PRO A 166 14.00 -4.51 -10.21
N ASP A 167 15.26 -4.83 -9.88
CA ASP A 167 15.62 -5.91 -8.97
C ASP A 167 15.93 -5.43 -7.54
N ASP A 168 15.70 -4.14 -7.24
CA ASP A 168 15.86 -3.59 -5.91
C ASP A 168 14.59 -3.80 -5.07
N LEU A 169 14.74 -3.67 -3.75
CA LEU A 169 13.63 -3.62 -2.79
C LEU A 169 13.49 -2.20 -2.23
N LEU A 170 12.27 -1.68 -2.21
CA LEU A 170 11.92 -0.41 -1.57
C LEU A 170 11.00 -0.65 -0.37
N LEU A 171 11.51 -0.38 0.83
CA LEU A 171 10.75 -0.34 2.07
C LEU A 171 10.43 1.10 2.44
N VAL A 172 9.19 1.37 2.84
CA VAL A 172 8.78 2.65 3.41
C VAL A 172 8.11 2.39 4.75
N HIS A 173 8.49 3.12 5.79
CA HIS A 173 7.92 3.01 7.12
C HIS A 173 7.46 4.37 7.64
N PHE A 174 6.25 4.41 8.20
CA PHE A 174 5.71 5.59 8.87
C PHE A 174 5.36 5.26 10.32
N ALA A 175 5.91 6.01 11.26
CA ALA A 175 5.49 6.08 12.66
C ALA A 175 4.97 7.50 12.94
N CYS A 176 3.64 7.67 12.90
CA CYS A 176 2.98 8.98 13.02
C CYS A 176 1.48 8.82 13.26
N HIS A 177 0.76 9.94 13.43
CA HIS A 177 -0.70 9.91 13.40
C HIS A 177 -1.24 9.65 12.00
N GLY A 178 -2.36 8.95 11.91
CA GLY A 178 -3.17 8.85 10.70
C GLY A 178 -4.61 9.27 10.95
N HIS A 179 -5.30 9.68 9.90
CA HIS A 179 -6.66 10.22 9.97
C HIS A 179 -7.50 9.83 8.74
N LEU A 180 -8.81 10.08 8.82
CA LEU A 180 -9.71 10.04 7.66
C LEU A 180 -10.02 11.43 7.13
N ALA A 181 -9.50 11.75 5.95
CA ALA A 181 -9.91 12.95 5.22
C ALA A 181 -10.90 12.56 4.12
N GLN A 182 -12.15 13.02 4.21
CA GLN A 182 -13.21 12.71 3.24
C GLN A 182 -13.42 11.20 3.00
N GLY A 183 -13.23 10.39 4.05
CA GLY A 183 -13.36 8.93 3.97
C GLY A 183 -12.16 8.19 3.37
N ALA A 184 -11.06 8.90 3.08
CA ALA A 184 -9.80 8.31 2.63
C ALA A 184 -8.71 8.39 3.73
N PRO A 185 -7.84 7.38 3.84
CA PRO A 185 -6.69 7.43 4.74
C PRO A 185 -5.70 8.52 4.38
N VAL A 186 -5.27 9.25 5.40
CA VAL A 186 -4.19 10.23 5.28
C VAL A 186 -3.24 10.09 6.47
N LEU A 187 -1.97 10.39 6.25
CA LEU A 187 -0.94 10.48 7.28
C LEU A 187 -0.80 11.95 7.69
N VAL A 188 -0.73 12.19 9.00
CA VAL A 188 -0.53 13.51 9.58
C VAL A 188 0.98 13.74 9.68
N MET A 189 1.49 14.69 8.90
CA MET A 189 2.90 15.09 8.91
C MET A 189 3.12 16.22 9.93
N GLN A 190 4.37 16.54 10.24
CA GLN A 190 4.71 17.53 11.27
C GLN A 190 4.02 18.89 11.05
N ASP A 191 3.83 19.30 9.79
CA ASP A 191 3.24 20.57 9.35
C ASP A 191 1.73 20.49 9.02
N THR A 192 1.11 19.32 9.23
CA THR A 192 -0.33 19.13 8.99
C THR A 192 -1.17 19.76 10.09
N HIS A 193 -2.12 20.61 9.69
CA HIS A 193 -3.13 21.16 10.60
C HIS A 193 -4.47 20.43 10.45
N ILE A 194 -5.14 20.18 11.58
CA ILE A 194 -6.40 19.43 11.66
C ILE A 194 -7.60 20.30 12.04
N THR A 195 -7.41 21.63 12.06
CA THR A 195 -8.42 22.61 12.50
C THR A 195 -9.76 22.53 11.75
N THR A 196 -9.75 22.14 10.48
CA THR A 196 -10.97 21.87 9.69
C THR A 196 -10.77 20.68 8.75
N PRO A 197 -11.84 19.96 8.37
CA PRO A 197 -11.73 18.86 7.39
C PRO A 197 -11.09 19.28 6.06
N ALA A 198 -11.37 20.50 5.58
CA ALA A 198 -10.80 21.01 4.33
C ALA A 198 -9.28 21.27 4.43
N ILE A 199 -8.82 21.80 5.57
CA ILE A 199 -7.39 22.01 5.82
C ILE A 199 -6.67 20.67 5.95
N LEU A 200 -7.24 19.73 6.71
CA LEU A 200 -6.70 18.37 6.84
C LEU A 200 -6.57 17.71 5.46
N THR A 201 -7.62 17.70 4.63
CA THR A 201 -7.56 17.13 3.27
C THR A 201 -6.44 17.76 2.43
N ARG A 202 -6.21 19.07 2.59
CA ARG A 202 -5.21 19.79 1.79
C ARG A 202 -3.78 19.58 2.29
N GLN A 203 -3.56 19.46 3.60
CA GLN A 203 -2.21 19.48 4.19
C GLN A 203 -1.68 18.09 4.57
N SER A 204 -2.55 17.14 4.89
CA SER A 204 -2.14 15.76 5.17
C SER A 204 -1.56 15.07 3.93
N LEU A 205 -0.85 13.96 4.14
CA LEU A 205 -0.28 13.14 3.07
C LEU A 205 -1.23 11.96 2.77
N PRO A 206 -1.92 11.91 1.62
CA PRO A 206 -2.82 10.81 1.30
C PRO A 206 -2.06 9.49 1.15
N LEU A 207 -2.51 8.42 1.80
CA LEU A 207 -1.84 7.12 1.71
C LEU A 207 -1.86 6.58 0.27
N VAL A 208 -2.96 6.82 -0.45
CA VAL A 208 -3.08 6.46 -1.87
C VAL A 208 -2.01 7.13 -2.75
N GLU A 209 -1.53 8.32 -2.37
CA GLU A 209 -0.48 9.02 -3.09
C GLU A 209 0.88 8.35 -2.86
N VAL A 210 1.17 7.96 -1.61
CA VAL A 210 2.37 7.18 -1.26
C VAL A 210 2.38 5.86 -2.02
N GLU A 211 1.28 5.10 -1.99
CA GLU A 211 1.15 3.84 -2.75
C GLU A 211 1.38 4.06 -4.25
N ARG A 212 0.78 5.11 -4.82
CA ARG A 212 0.92 5.46 -6.24
C ARG A 212 2.37 5.77 -6.60
N GLN A 213 3.08 6.54 -5.77
CA GLN A 213 4.49 6.88 -6.01
C GLN A 213 5.39 5.66 -5.91
N MET A 214 5.20 4.80 -4.90
CA MET A 214 5.95 3.55 -4.77
C MET A 214 5.74 2.65 -5.98
N ARG A 215 4.49 2.45 -6.40
CA ARG A 215 4.12 1.63 -7.58
C ARG A 215 4.60 2.24 -8.90
N GLY A 216 4.84 3.55 -8.93
CA GLY A 216 5.44 4.25 -10.08
C GLY A 216 6.95 4.14 -10.16
N SER A 217 7.62 3.61 -9.13
CA SER A 217 9.06 3.34 -9.16
C SER A 217 9.38 2.14 -10.06
N GLN A 218 10.66 1.96 -10.38
CA GLN A 218 11.07 0.75 -11.11
C GLN A 218 11.13 -0.50 -10.23
N ALA A 219 11.23 -0.34 -8.90
CA ALA A 219 11.33 -1.48 -7.98
C ALA A 219 10.07 -2.35 -8.07
N ARG A 220 10.29 -3.66 -8.26
CA ARG A 220 9.20 -4.64 -8.33
C ARG A 220 8.85 -5.22 -6.96
N ARG A 221 9.63 -4.90 -5.92
CA ARG A 221 9.42 -5.31 -4.54
C ARG A 221 9.23 -4.09 -3.66
N LEU A 222 7.98 -3.88 -3.26
CA LEU A 222 7.56 -2.70 -2.53
C LEU A 222 6.97 -3.13 -1.20
N VAL A 223 7.48 -2.60 -0.10
CA VAL A 223 7.01 -2.91 1.24
C VAL A 223 6.69 -1.62 1.97
N LEU A 224 5.42 -1.42 2.31
CA LEU A 224 4.95 -0.29 3.11
C LEU A 224 4.59 -0.81 4.49
N THR A 225 5.14 -0.19 5.52
CA THR A 225 4.81 -0.49 6.92
C THR A 225 4.27 0.77 7.60
N LEU A 226 3.18 0.64 8.36
CA LEU A 226 2.50 1.76 8.98
C LEU A 226 2.32 1.51 10.48
N ASP A 227 3.11 2.17 11.31
CA ASP A 227 2.80 2.43 12.72
C ASP A 227 2.00 3.74 12.84
N ALA A 228 0.92 3.80 12.05
CA ALA A 228 0.04 4.95 11.93
C ALA A 228 -1.41 4.48 11.78
N CYS A 229 -2.33 5.15 12.50
CA CYS A 229 -3.72 4.73 12.58
C CYS A 229 -4.48 4.91 11.24
N HIS A 230 -5.45 4.03 11.02
CA HIS A 230 -6.49 4.13 9.99
C HIS A 230 -6.13 3.75 8.54
N THR A 231 -6.16 2.46 8.22
CA THR A 231 -6.95 1.89 7.09
C THR A 231 -6.97 0.37 7.11
N GLY A 232 -8.12 -0.20 6.74
CA GLY A 232 -8.37 -1.64 6.79
C GLY A 232 -8.09 -2.40 5.48
N VAL A 233 -7.95 -3.73 5.63
CA VAL A 233 -8.27 -4.89 4.75
C VAL A 233 -7.44 -6.11 5.23
N GLU A 234 -8.10 -7.22 5.56
CA GLU A 234 -7.49 -8.54 5.84
C GLU A 234 -7.54 -9.47 4.61
N MET A 235 -6.53 -10.35 4.44
CA MET A 235 -6.70 -11.78 4.06
C MET A 235 -5.36 -12.55 4.17
N GLY A 236 -5.41 -13.86 4.41
CA GLY A 236 -4.24 -14.76 4.55
C GLY A 236 -4.22 -15.93 3.57
N ARG A 237 -3.07 -16.61 3.45
CA ARG A 237 -2.92 -18.01 3.01
C ARG A 237 -1.52 -18.55 3.29
N ASP A 238 -1.44 -19.87 3.45
CA ASP A 238 -0.32 -20.71 3.93
C ASP A 238 0.12 -21.70 2.83
N LEU A 239 1.43 -21.90 2.59
CA LEU A 239 2.00 -22.92 1.69
C LEU A 239 3.48 -23.30 2.04
N THR A 240 3.82 -24.59 2.02
CA THR A 240 5.08 -25.20 2.50
C THR A 240 5.84 -26.01 1.42
N ASP A 241 7.16 -25.75 1.19
CA ASP A 241 8.22 -26.68 0.67
C ASP A 241 9.66 -26.02 0.65
N PRO A 242 10.64 -26.45 1.48
CA PRO A 242 11.87 -25.68 1.80
C PRO A 242 12.91 -25.41 0.69
N GLN A 243 13.04 -26.21 -0.37
CA GLN A 243 14.15 -26.06 -1.35
C GLN A 243 13.75 -25.34 -2.65
N PHE A 244 12.45 -25.28 -2.94
CA PHE A 244 11.86 -24.45 -4.00
C PHE A 244 11.64 -23.00 -3.54
N ILE A 245 11.46 -22.83 -2.22
CA ILE A 245 11.10 -21.60 -1.53
C ILE A 245 12.14 -20.48 -1.63
N HIS A 246 13.45 -20.76 -1.50
CA HIS A 246 14.48 -19.71 -1.50
C HIS A 246 14.52 -18.97 -2.85
N ASN A 247 14.57 -19.72 -3.95
CA ASN A 247 14.61 -19.11 -5.28
C ASN A 247 13.29 -18.41 -5.62
N VAL A 248 12.13 -18.94 -5.21
CA VAL A 248 10.83 -18.31 -5.49
C VAL A 248 10.59 -17.02 -4.69
N TYR A 249 11.16 -16.90 -3.49
CA TYR A 249 11.05 -15.69 -2.65
C TYR A 249 12.05 -14.60 -3.02
N GLU A 250 13.24 -14.96 -3.48
CA GLU A 250 14.14 -14.00 -4.12
C GLU A 250 13.56 -13.44 -5.43
N LEU A 251 12.85 -14.27 -6.20
CA LEU A 251 12.17 -13.86 -7.43
C LEU A 251 10.82 -13.17 -7.18
N ALA A 252 10.38 -13.00 -5.92
CA ALA A 252 9.06 -12.44 -5.61
C ALA A 252 8.93 -10.99 -6.08
N GLU A 253 7.80 -10.64 -6.69
CA GLU A 253 7.43 -9.28 -7.11
C GLU A 253 6.05 -8.94 -6.55
N GLY A 254 5.88 -7.73 -6.05
CA GLY A 254 4.62 -7.33 -5.44
C GLY A 254 4.70 -6.09 -4.57
N PHE A 255 3.53 -5.69 -4.09
CA PHE A 255 3.33 -4.67 -3.09
C PHE A 255 2.80 -5.31 -1.81
N ALA A 256 3.54 -5.18 -0.72
CA ALA A 256 3.13 -5.60 0.61
C ALA A 256 2.88 -4.37 1.50
N LEU A 257 1.77 -4.38 2.22
CA LEU A 257 1.39 -3.40 3.23
C LEU A 257 1.20 -4.12 4.57
N ILE A 258 1.98 -3.74 5.59
CA ILE A 258 1.86 -4.23 6.97
C ILE A 258 1.55 -3.04 7.88
N ALA A 259 0.34 -2.95 8.41
CA ALA A 259 -0.10 -1.84 9.26
C ALA A 259 -0.41 -2.29 10.69
N ALA A 260 -0.12 -1.42 11.64
CA ALA A 260 -0.16 -1.66 13.08
C ALA A 260 -1.55 -1.88 13.68
N SER A 261 -2.62 -1.40 13.03
CA SER A 261 -3.96 -1.39 13.61
C SER A 261 -5.09 -1.52 12.56
N THR A 262 -6.20 -2.16 12.92
CA THR A 262 -7.49 -2.10 12.20
C THR A 262 -8.21 -0.76 12.40
N ALA A 263 -9.24 -0.49 11.59
CA ALA A 263 -9.93 0.80 11.49
C ALA A 263 -10.60 1.35 12.78
N GLN A 264 -10.60 0.60 13.89
CA GLN A 264 -11.29 0.94 15.14
C GLN A 264 -10.33 1.10 16.32
N GLN A 265 -9.02 0.98 16.10
CA GLN A 265 -8.04 0.84 17.17
C GLN A 265 -6.91 1.86 17.03
N ILE A 266 -6.37 2.26 18.18
CA ILE A 266 -5.27 3.22 18.28
C ILE A 266 -3.98 2.41 18.33
N ALA A 267 -2.98 2.76 17.52
CA ALA A 267 -1.63 2.23 17.65
C ALA A 267 -1.05 2.63 19.02
N GLN A 268 -0.56 1.66 19.78
CA GLN A 268 -0.20 1.85 21.18
C GLN A 268 1.29 2.12 21.38
N GLU A 269 1.58 3.00 22.33
CA GLU A 269 2.93 3.24 22.84
C GLU A 269 3.24 2.29 24.00
N TRP A 270 4.37 1.57 23.92
CA TRP A 270 4.82 0.67 24.98
C TRP A 270 5.92 1.32 25.82
N ARG A 271 5.52 1.95 26.93
CA ARG A 271 6.43 2.73 27.79
C ARG A 271 7.62 1.92 28.30
N GLU A 272 7.43 0.67 28.70
CA GLU A 272 8.51 -0.18 29.22
C GLU A 272 9.53 -0.57 28.15
N LYS A 273 9.15 -0.48 26.87
CA LYS A 273 10.03 -0.75 25.73
C LYS A 273 10.49 0.51 25.02
N GLU A 274 9.93 1.67 25.36
CA GLU A 274 10.20 2.96 24.74
C GLU A 274 9.97 2.94 23.21
N HIS A 275 8.98 2.15 22.77
CA HIS A 275 8.67 1.93 21.36
C HIS A 275 7.16 1.87 21.13
N GLY A 276 6.69 2.10 19.90
CA GLY A 276 5.37 1.63 19.47
C GLY A 276 5.30 0.09 19.59
N VAL A 277 4.17 -0.47 20.03
CA VAL A 277 4.04 -1.93 20.21
C VAL A 277 4.26 -2.66 18.87
N PHE A 278 3.78 -2.09 17.77
CA PHE A 278 4.01 -2.62 16.44
C PHE A 278 5.48 -2.57 16.06
N THR A 279 6.12 -1.40 16.13
CA THR A 279 7.52 -1.25 15.74
C THR A 279 8.45 -2.11 16.61
N TYR A 280 8.16 -2.27 17.90
CA TYR A 280 8.89 -3.18 18.77
C TYR A 280 8.89 -4.63 18.21
N HIS A 281 7.72 -5.16 17.85
CA HIS A 281 7.64 -6.52 17.29
C HIS A 281 8.15 -6.61 15.86
N LEU A 282 8.10 -5.51 15.10
CA LEU A 282 8.72 -5.41 13.77
C LEU A 282 10.24 -5.56 13.89
N LEU A 283 10.87 -4.84 14.82
CA LEU A 283 12.29 -4.93 15.14
C LEU A 283 12.69 -6.33 15.60
N GLU A 284 11.91 -6.94 16.50
CA GLU A 284 12.13 -8.32 16.95
C GLU A 284 12.07 -9.31 15.79
N GLY A 285 11.12 -9.14 14.87
CA GLY A 285 10.98 -9.99 13.70
C GLY A 285 12.16 -9.86 12.76
N LEU A 286 12.56 -8.63 12.41
CA LEU A 286 13.70 -8.32 11.55
C LEU A 286 15.04 -8.78 12.14
N SER A 287 15.15 -8.93 13.46
CA SER A 287 16.35 -9.50 14.09
C SER A 287 16.47 -11.03 13.92
N GLY A 288 15.61 -11.65 13.10
CA GLY A 288 15.57 -13.09 12.86
C GLY A 288 14.57 -13.86 13.73
N LYS A 289 13.93 -13.25 14.75
CA LYS A 289 12.96 -13.99 15.59
C LYS A 289 11.65 -14.32 14.84
N ALA A 290 11.44 -13.72 13.67
CA ALA A 290 10.32 -14.06 12.80
C ALA A 290 10.55 -15.37 12.02
N ASP A 291 11.80 -15.82 11.84
CA ASP A 291 12.13 -17.06 11.15
C ASP A 291 11.90 -18.28 12.04
N ARG A 292 10.62 -18.65 12.20
CA ARG A 292 10.21 -19.81 13.02
C ARG A 292 10.61 -21.14 12.42
N ALA A 293 10.81 -21.18 11.11
CA ALA A 293 11.15 -22.38 10.37
C ALA A 293 12.68 -22.62 10.29
N GLY A 294 13.50 -21.66 10.74
CA GLY A 294 14.96 -21.78 10.72
C GLY A 294 15.55 -21.76 9.29
N LYS A 295 14.92 -20.99 8.39
CA LYS A 295 15.32 -20.80 7.00
C LYS A 295 16.64 -20.02 6.86
N GLY A 296 16.99 -19.22 7.87
CA GLY A 296 18.11 -18.28 7.84
C GLY A 296 17.79 -16.93 7.22
N PHE A 297 16.51 -16.66 6.93
CA PHE A 297 16.02 -15.39 6.40
C PHE A 297 14.57 -15.14 6.85
N VAL A 298 14.15 -13.88 6.86
CA VAL A 298 12.81 -13.43 7.24
C VAL A 298 12.07 -12.89 6.03
N THR A 299 10.86 -13.38 5.78
CA THR A 299 9.97 -12.87 4.73
C THR A 299 8.93 -11.89 5.25
N VAL A 300 8.19 -11.25 4.35
CA VAL A 300 7.02 -10.43 4.69
C VAL A 300 5.98 -11.25 5.48
N ASP A 301 5.72 -12.51 5.11
CA ASP A 301 4.76 -13.34 5.84
C ASP A 301 5.27 -13.78 7.23
N ASP A 302 6.57 -14.10 7.36
CA ASP A 302 7.18 -14.36 8.67
C ASP A 302 7.01 -13.16 9.60
N LEU A 303 7.34 -11.96 9.07
CA LEU A 303 7.31 -10.72 9.82
C LEU A 303 5.88 -10.34 10.21
N LYS A 304 4.93 -10.46 9.27
CA LYS A 304 3.49 -10.33 9.53
C LYS A 304 3.06 -11.23 10.68
N THR A 305 3.38 -12.52 10.60
CA THR A 305 2.96 -13.52 11.60
C THR A 305 3.59 -13.21 12.95
N HIS A 306 4.86 -12.81 12.98
CA HIS A 306 5.56 -12.43 14.20
C HIS A 306 4.93 -11.21 14.87
N VAL A 307 4.68 -10.14 14.12
CA VAL A 307 4.06 -8.91 14.61
C VAL A 307 2.65 -9.18 15.15
N LEU A 308 1.86 -9.94 14.40
CA LEU A 308 0.48 -10.28 14.77
C LEU A 308 0.41 -11.09 16.07
N ASP A 309 1.30 -12.08 16.23
CA ASP A 309 1.37 -12.84 17.49
C ASP A 309 1.92 -12.02 18.64
N GLY A 310 2.87 -11.11 18.38
CA GLY A 310 3.38 -10.15 19.36
C GLY A 310 2.27 -9.25 19.91
N LEU A 311 1.53 -8.60 19.01
CA LEU A 311 0.38 -7.75 19.34
C LEU A 311 -0.69 -8.52 20.12
N ARG A 312 -1.03 -9.75 19.71
CA ARG A 312 -1.97 -10.61 20.45
C ARG A 312 -1.50 -10.91 21.87
N ARG A 313 -0.22 -11.27 22.05
CA ARG A 313 0.35 -11.50 23.40
C ARG A 313 0.35 -10.23 24.24
N TRP A 314 0.68 -9.09 23.63
CA TRP A 314 0.66 -7.80 24.30
C TRP A 314 -0.76 -7.43 24.76
N ASN A 315 -1.77 -7.58 23.90
CA ASN A 315 -3.18 -7.32 24.22
C ASN A 315 -3.67 -8.16 25.42
N VAL A 316 -3.29 -9.45 25.49
CA VAL A 316 -3.66 -10.34 26.60
C VAL A 316 -3.07 -9.83 27.94
N THR A 317 -1.83 -9.36 27.91
CA THR A 317 -1.10 -8.93 29.11
C THR A 317 -1.45 -7.50 29.57
N HIS A 318 -2.06 -6.68 28.71
CA HIS A 318 -2.42 -5.28 28.98
C HIS A 318 -3.95 -5.06 28.95
N SER A 319 -4.68 -6.00 29.57
CA SER A 319 -6.14 -6.13 29.62
C SER A 319 -6.94 -4.82 29.44
N GLY A 320 -7.48 -4.60 28.24
CA GLY A 320 -8.42 -3.50 27.96
C GLY A 320 -8.16 -2.70 26.68
N VAL A 321 -7.03 -2.93 26.02
CA VAL A 321 -6.69 -2.27 24.75
C VAL A 321 -6.51 -3.32 23.67
N LEU A 322 -7.29 -3.23 22.60
CA LEU A 322 -7.21 -4.13 21.45
C LEU A 322 -6.44 -3.42 20.33
N GLN A 323 -5.32 -4.00 19.91
CA GLN A 323 -4.61 -3.61 18.70
C GLN A 323 -4.37 -4.86 17.84
N GLU A 324 -5.03 -4.92 16.69
CA GLU A 324 -4.92 -5.98 15.69
C GLU A 324 -4.33 -5.40 14.42
N PRO A 325 -3.27 -6.00 13.85
CA PRO A 325 -2.65 -5.45 12.65
C PRO A 325 -3.51 -5.70 11.42
N THR A 326 -3.40 -4.82 10.43
CA THR A 326 -3.98 -5.01 9.10
C THR A 326 -2.86 -5.35 8.13
N VAL A 327 -2.99 -6.42 7.37
CA VAL A 327 -1.98 -6.81 6.38
C VAL A 327 -2.63 -7.12 5.04
N ARG A 328 -2.12 -6.44 4.00
CA ARG A 328 -2.51 -6.62 2.60
C ARG A 328 -1.25 -6.89 1.79
N SER A 329 -1.18 -8.04 1.13
CA SER A 329 -0.10 -8.35 0.18
C SER A 329 -0.70 -8.66 -1.18
N GLU A 330 -0.05 -8.15 -2.23
CA GLU A 330 -0.40 -8.38 -3.63
C GLU A 330 0.88 -8.68 -4.41
N GLY A 331 0.98 -9.83 -5.06
CA GLY A 331 2.20 -10.20 -5.78
C GLY A 331 2.34 -11.69 -6.04
N MET A 332 3.38 -12.06 -6.78
CA MET A 332 3.83 -13.45 -6.91
C MET A 332 5.00 -13.68 -5.95
N GLY A 333 4.88 -14.67 -5.06
CA GLY A 333 5.89 -14.99 -4.05
C GLY A 333 5.79 -14.13 -2.78
N ASP A 334 6.68 -14.42 -1.82
CA ASP A 334 6.83 -13.72 -0.54
C ASP A 334 8.22 -13.07 -0.49
N ILE A 335 8.30 -11.80 -0.09
CA ILE A 335 9.50 -10.96 -0.24
C ILE A 335 10.42 -11.16 0.97
N ILE A 336 11.72 -11.41 0.74
CA ILE A 336 12.73 -11.49 1.80
C ILE A 336 13.13 -10.08 2.29
N LEU A 337 13.14 -9.90 3.60
CA LEU A 337 13.41 -8.63 4.29
C LEU A 337 14.69 -8.64 5.13
N ALA A 338 15.04 -9.76 5.77
CA ALA A 338 16.21 -9.88 6.65
C ALA A 338 16.96 -11.19 6.42
#